data_AF-A0A6L5Y296-F1
#
_entry.id   AF-A0A6L5Y296-F1
#
_cell.length_a   1.000
_cell.length_b   1.000
_cell.length_c   1.000
_cell.angle_alpha   90.00
_cell.angle_beta   90.00
_cell.angle_gamma   90.00
#
_symmetry.space_group_name_H-M   'P 1'
#
loop_
_entity.id
_entity.type
_entity.pdbx_description
1 polymer ?
#
loop_
_entity_poly.entity_id
_entity_poly.type
_entity_poly.pdbx_seq_one_letter_code
_entity_poly.pdbx_strand_id
1 'polypeptide(L)'
;MLFKSELDKQLQQGLIAGKHPQVLARDIRKAFNVSRSDAERLMRTELARVQTDAQMRSFEENGFEWYMFLSLGSRACEVCRALNGKKFKVKDMLISENAPPMHPNCHCSTAAYVDRNSIDWLKEENTARSNNKNVELPEELRSANTISESIKKGIRDAIEGIEKIYGYRIPEIEYAPFAENIKAPFTFIPYQQNGMYRAKLNINTLFDWDETLELFNERIYNKNYKTGILASRNMDDLILHEVAHFKTFESCKTWQEFLQKEREIRNRYIPGISRYNTLSYDGAETIAEGLVAIKNNRDVLQEIKELIKEYVKW
;
A
#
# COMPACT_ATOMS: atom_id res chain seq x y z
N MET A 1 0.29 -45.47 22.19
CA MET A 1 1.27 -44.53 22.81
C MET A 1 2.42 -44.17 21.88
N LEU A 2 2.97 -45.10 21.08
CA LEU A 2 4.14 -44.86 20.20
C LEU A 2 3.98 -43.73 19.17
N PHE A 3 2.78 -43.57 18.60
CA PHE A 3 2.53 -42.55 17.56
C PHE A 3 2.58 -41.12 18.09
N LYS A 4 1.87 -40.87 19.20
CA LYS A 4 1.85 -39.55 19.84
C LYS A 4 3.25 -39.11 20.24
N SER A 5 4.04 -40.00 20.86
CA SER A 5 5.41 -39.67 21.30
C SER A 5 6.34 -39.33 20.13
N GLU A 6 6.23 -40.03 19.00
CA GLU A 6 7.05 -39.71 17.83
C GLU A 6 6.60 -38.40 17.18
N LEU A 7 5.29 -38.16 17.09
CA LEU A 7 4.76 -36.90 16.58
C LEU A 7 5.21 -35.71 17.45
N ASP A 8 5.09 -35.83 18.78
CA ASP A 8 5.52 -34.80 19.74
C ASP A 8 7.01 -34.48 19.58
N LYS A 9 7.86 -35.51 19.44
CA LYS A 9 9.30 -35.34 19.18
C LYS A 9 9.57 -34.59 17.87
N GLN A 10 8.85 -34.92 16.79
CA GLN A 10 9.02 -34.24 15.50
C GLN A 10 8.53 -32.79 15.57
N LEU A 11 7.44 -32.51 16.28
CA LEU A 11 6.95 -31.15 16.50
C LEU A 11 7.95 -30.30 17.30
N GLN A 12 8.52 -30.85 18.37
CA GLN A 12 9.57 -30.17 19.14
C GLN A 12 10.77 -29.81 18.26
N GLN A 13 11.25 -30.75 17.42
CA GLN A 13 12.34 -30.46 16.48
C GLN A 13 11.96 -29.40 15.45
N GLY A 14 10.72 -29.43 14.94
CA GLY A 14 10.21 -28.42 14.00
C GLY A 14 10.19 -27.02 14.61
N LEU A 15 9.69 -26.90 15.83
CA LEU A 15 9.54 -25.62 16.53
C LEU A 15 10.89 -25.06 17.00
N ILE A 16 11.74 -25.88 17.63
CA ILE A 16 13.01 -25.40 18.21
C ILE A 16 14.05 -25.14 17.12
N ALA A 17 14.19 -26.06 16.16
CA ALA A 17 15.24 -25.98 15.15
C ALA A 17 14.78 -25.36 13.82
N GLY A 18 13.53 -24.89 13.72
CA GLY A 18 12.98 -24.29 12.50
C GLY A 18 12.92 -25.25 11.30
N LYS A 19 12.86 -26.56 11.54
CA LYS A 19 12.88 -27.56 10.46
C LYS A 19 11.57 -27.55 9.68
N HIS A 20 11.69 -27.59 8.35
CA HIS A 20 10.53 -27.62 7.46
C HIS A 20 9.67 -28.89 7.65
N PRO A 21 8.33 -28.82 7.65
CA PRO A 21 7.44 -29.97 7.88
C PRO A 21 7.69 -31.19 6.98
N GLN A 22 8.12 -30.96 5.74
CA GLN A 22 8.45 -32.05 4.81
C GLN A 22 9.67 -32.86 5.24
N VAL A 23 10.62 -32.24 5.94
CA VAL A 23 11.79 -32.93 6.48
C VAL A 23 11.36 -33.82 7.63
N LEU A 24 10.55 -33.28 8.55
CA LEU A 24 10.03 -33.99 9.72
C LEU A 24 9.10 -35.16 9.33
N ALA A 25 8.29 -34.97 8.28
CA ALA A 25 7.37 -35.99 7.77
C ALA A 25 8.09 -37.27 7.29
N ARG A 26 9.39 -37.20 6.92
CA ARG A 26 10.16 -38.38 6.51
C ARG A 26 10.30 -39.40 7.63
N ASP A 27 10.42 -38.94 8.87
CA ASP A 27 10.61 -39.81 10.03
C ASP A 27 9.29 -40.44 10.47
N ILE A 28 8.19 -39.68 10.44
CA ILE A 28 6.84 -40.24 10.63
C ILE A 28 6.52 -41.30 9.58
N ARG A 29 6.86 -41.03 8.32
CA ARG A 29 6.64 -41.98 7.23
C ARG A 29 7.38 -43.30 7.46
N LYS A 30 8.65 -43.24 7.89
CA LYS A 30 9.47 -44.42 8.18
C LYS A 30 8.95 -45.19 9.39
N ALA A 31 8.55 -44.49 10.45
CA ALA A 31 8.12 -45.10 11.70
C ALA A 31 6.76 -45.82 11.57
N PHE A 32 5.85 -45.32 10.74
CA PHE A 32 4.47 -45.81 10.66
C PHE A 32 4.07 -46.39 9.29
N ASN A 33 5.00 -46.46 8.33
CA ASN A 33 4.79 -47.02 6.98
C ASN A 33 3.56 -46.43 6.25
N VAL A 34 3.37 -45.11 6.35
CA VAL A 34 2.26 -44.39 5.71
C VAL A 34 2.66 -43.74 4.40
N SER A 35 1.68 -43.25 3.62
CA SER A 35 1.97 -42.50 2.40
C SER A 35 2.71 -41.19 2.71
N ARG A 36 3.50 -40.71 1.75
CA ARG A 36 4.17 -39.40 1.86
C ARG A 36 3.16 -38.26 2.05
N SER A 37 2.07 -38.30 1.28
CA SER A 37 1.06 -37.24 1.30
C SER A 37 0.39 -37.14 2.67
N ASP A 38 0.06 -38.28 3.28
CA ASP A 38 -0.57 -38.31 4.61
C ASP A 38 0.38 -37.84 5.70
N ALA A 39 1.65 -38.27 5.67
CA ALA A 39 2.65 -37.82 6.63
C ALA A 39 2.90 -36.30 6.54
N GLU A 40 3.01 -35.75 5.32
CA GLU A 40 3.22 -34.31 5.12
C GLU A 40 2.00 -33.50 5.54
N ARG A 41 0.79 -33.94 5.17
CA ARG A 41 -0.46 -33.28 5.53
C ARG A 41 -0.66 -33.26 7.05
N LEU A 42 -0.38 -34.37 7.71
CA LEU A 42 -0.42 -34.47 9.17
C LEU A 42 0.59 -33.50 9.81
N MET A 43 1.87 -33.59 9.43
CA MET A 43 2.92 -32.75 10.02
C MET A 43 2.64 -31.26 9.84
N ARG A 44 2.19 -30.86 8.67
CA ARG A 44 1.88 -29.46 8.37
C ARG A 44 0.71 -28.95 9.20
N THR A 45 -0.36 -29.74 9.29
CA THR A 45 -1.57 -29.37 10.03
C THR A 45 -1.26 -29.31 11.53
N GLU A 46 -0.56 -30.31 12.06
CA GLU A 46 -0.26 -30.37 13.48
C GLU A 46 0.77 -29.31 13.89
N LEU A 47 1.78 -29.03 13.06
CA LEU A 47 2.72 -27.95 13.35
C LEU A 47 2.01 -26.59 13.36
N ALA A 48 1.14 -26.33 12.38
CA ALA A 48 0.33 -25.10 12.36
C ALA A 48 -0.56 -25.01 13.61
N ARG A 49 -1.21 -26.11 14.01
CA ARG A 49 -2.05 -26.18 15.21
C ARG A 49 -1.26 -25.81 16.47
N VAL A 50 -0.08 -26.39 16.68
CA VAL A 50 0.76 -26.11 17.85
C VAL A 50 1.31 -24.68 17.81
N GLN A 51 1.67 -24.15 16.62
CA GLN A 51 2.08 -22.76 16.47
C GLN A 51 0.97 -21.79 16.84
N THR A 52 -0.26 -22.06 16.41
CA THR A 52 -1.42 -21.22 16.76
C THR A 52 -1.79 -21.34 18.23
N ASP A 53 -1.68 -22.53 18.83
CA ASP A 53 -1.85 -22.71 20.28
C ASP A 53 -0.80 -21.90 21.08
N ALA A 54 0.46 -21.90 20.63
CA ALA A 54 1.51 -21.09 21.23
C ALA A 54 1.25 -19.58 21.05
N GLN A 55 0.72 -19.15 19.91
CA GLN A 55 0.31 -17.75 19.68
C GLN A 55 -0.85 -17.35 20.59
N MET A 56 -1.86 -18.21 20.76
CA MET A 56 -2.98 -17.97 21.66
C MET A 56 -2.49 -17.72 23.09
N ARG A 57 -1.62 -18.60 23.61
CA ARG A 57 -1.02 -18.43 24.95
C ARG A 57 -0.20 -17.15 25.04
N SER A 58 0.58 -16.84 24.02
CA SER A 58 1.32 -15.59 23.96
C SER A 58 0.38 -14.38 24.02
N PHE A 59 -0.78 -14.42 23.33
CA PHE A 59 -1.76 -13.35 23.41
C PHE A 59 -2.35 -13.20 24.81
N GLU A 60 -2.70 -14.31 25.47
CA GLU A 60 -3.22 -14.34 26.84
C GLU A 60 -2.19 -13.82 27.85
N GLU A 61 -0.96 -14.33 27.81
CA GLU A 61 0.14 -13.96 28.71
C GLU A 61 0.50 -12.47 28.61
N ASN A 62 0.35 -11.89 27.40
CA ASN A 62 0.62 -10.47 27.15
C ASN A 62 -0.64 -9.59 27.29
N GLY A 63 -1.78 -10.13 27.71
CA GLY A 63 -2.99 -9.37 28.02
C GLY A 63 -3.72 -8.80 26.79
N PHE A 64 -3.58 -9.40 25.62
CA PHE A 64 -4.32 -8.98 24.42
C PHE A 64 -5.78 -9.41 24.52
N GLU A 65 -6.72 -8.47 24.38
CA GLU A 65 -8.16 -8.80 24.38
C GLU A 65 -8.62 -9.34 23.01
N TRP A 66 -8.03 -8.86 21.92
CA TRP A 66 -8.43 -9.17 20.55
C TRP A 66 -7.28 -9.72 19.71
N TYR A 67 -7.63 -10.55 18.74
CA TYR A 67 -6.72 -10.97 17.67
C TYR A 67 -7.43 -10.84 16.32
N MET A 68 -6.64 -10.86 15.24
CA MET A 68 -7.11 -10.77 13.87
C MET A 68 -6.67 -12.00 13.08
N PHE A 69 -7.57 -12.53 12.26
CA PHE A 69 -7.28 -13.64 11.35
C PHE A 69 -6.62 -13.12 10.07
N LEU A 70 -5.49 -13.73 9.67
CA LEU A 70 -4.71 -13.37 8.49
C LEU A 70 -4.70 -14.53 7.49
N SER A 71 -5.39 -14.34 6.36
CA SER A 71 -5.36 -15.30 5.26
C SER A 71 -4.10 -15.13 4.40
N LEU A 72 -3.75 -16.14 3.61
CA LEU A 72 -2.66 -16.11 2.62
C LEU A 72 -2.97 -15.22 1.37
N GLY A 73 -3.78 -14.18 1.54
CA GLY A 73 -4.22 -13.28 0.47
C GLY A 73 -5.00 -13.99 -0.63
N SER A 74 -4.67 -13.70 -1.89
CA SER A 74 -5.35 -14.28 -3.06
C SER A 74 -5.20 -15.80 -3.20
N ARG A 75 -4.22 -16.40 -2.51
CA ARG A 75 -3.98 -17.86 -2.52
C ARG A 75 -4.75 -18.62 -1.45
N ALA A 76 -5.48 -17.93 -0.58
CA ALA A 76 -6.28 -18.58 0.45
C ALA A 76 -7.57 -19.18 -0.13
N CYS A 77 -8.03 -20.29 0.45
CA CYS A 77 -9.32 -20.88 0.11
C CYS A 77 -10.47 -19.92 0.49
N GLU A 78 -11.67 -20.18 -0.02
CA GLU A 78 -12.85 -19.35 0.25
C GLU A 78 -13.16 -19.24 1.75
N VAL A 79 -13.05 -20.35 2.49
CA VAL A 79 -13.26 -20.39 3.95
C VAL A 79 -12.33 -19.42 4.67
N CYS A 80 -11.03 -19.47 4.37
CA CYS A 80 -10.04 -18.61 5.01
C CYS A 80 -10.15 -17.15 4.55
N ARG A 81 -10.50 -16.90 3.28
CA ARG A 81 -10.70 -15.53 2.76
C ARG A 81 -11.90 -14.86 3.44
N ALA A 82 -12.96 -15.60 3.72
CA ALA A 82 -14.13 -15.09 4.43
C ALA A 82 -13.83 -14.67 5.88
N LEU A 83 -12.73 -15.14 6.46
CA LEU A 83 -12.25 -14.77 7.80
C LEU A 83 -11.17 -13.69 7.78
N ASN A 84 -10.60 -13.36 6.62
CA ASN A 84 -9.48 -12.43 6.51
C ASN A 84 -9.82 -11.04 7.08
N GLY A 85 -9.00 -10.56 8.00
CA GLY A 85 -9.16 -9.25 8.63
C GLY A 85 -10.26 -9.18 9.70
N LYS A 86 -11.03 -10.26 9.92
CA LYS A 86 -12.00 -10.31 11.02
C LYS A 86 -11.26 -10.38 12.35
N LYS A 87 -11.83 -9.69 13.35
CA LYS A 87 -11.32 -9.59 14.70
C LYS A 87 -12.17 -10.45 15.63
N PHE A 88 -11.51 -11.17 16.52
CA PHE A 88 -12.14 -12.05 17.49
C PHE A 88 -11.49 -11.82 18.86
N LYS A 89 -12.22 -12.14 19.93
CA LYS A 89 -11.64 -12.05 21.27
C LYS A 89 -10.70 -13.23 21.51
N VAL A 90 -9.57 -12.98 22.15
CA VAL A 90 -8.57 -14.02 22.47
C VAL A 90 -9.20 -15.13 23.32
N LYS A 91 -10.06 -14.77 24.29
CA LYS A 91 -10.80 -15.75 25.11
C LYS A 91 -11.74 -16.68 24.34
N ASP A 92 -12.14 -16.28 23.13
CA ASP A 92 -13.06 -17.04 22.27
C ASP A 92 -12.29 -17.75 21.13
N MET A 93 -10.95 -17.79 21.20
CA MET A 93 -10.09 -18.36 20.17
C MET A 93 -10.20 -19.89 20.16
N LEU A 94 -10.67 -20.42 19.04
CA LEU A 94 -10.91 -21.84 18.78
C LEU A 94 -10.23 -22.23 17.46
N ILE A 95 -9.20 -23.06 17.58
CA ILE A 95 -8.49 -23.60 16.43
C ILE A 95 -9.46 -24.42 15.57
N SER A 96 -9.40 -24.22 14.26
CA SER A 96 -10.28 -24.80 13.24
C SER A 96 -11.69 -24.20 13.14
N GLU A 97 -12.05 -23.21 13.96
CA GLU A 97 -13.31 -22.46 13.84
C GLU A 97 -13.08 -20.98 13.50
N ASN A 98 -12.27 -20.28 14.30
CA ASN A 98 -11.94 -18.87 14.10
C ASN A 98 -10.43 -18.59 14.20
N ALA A 99 -9.62 -19.65 14.27
CA ALA A 99 -8.17 -19.61 14.26
C ALA A 99 -7.59 -20.75 13.40
N PRO A 100 -6.47 -20.53 12.69
CA PRO A 100 -5.86 -21.56 11.85
C PRO A 100 -5.28 -22.71 12.70
N PRO A 101 -5.07 -23.90 12.12
CA PRO A 101 -5.46 -24.31 10.78
C PRO A 101 -6.98 -24.56 10.66
N MET A 102 -7.61 -23.95 9.63
CA MET A 102 -9.04 -24.11 9.33
C MET A 102 -9.38 -25.39 8.57
N HIS A 103 -8.38 -25.98 7.94
CA HIS A 103 -8.50 -27.16 7.09
C HIS A 103 -7.13 -27.83 6.96
N PRO A 104 -7.07 -29.08 6.46
CA PRO A 104 -5.79 -29.69 6.11
C PRO A 104 -5.02 -28.80 5.13
N ASN A 105 -3.70 -28.70 5.32
CA ASN A 105 -2.81 -27.83 4.56
C ASN A 105 -3.12 -26.32 4.66
N CYS A 106 -3.77 -25.87 5.74
CA CYS A 106 -3.91 -24.44 5.98
C CYS A 106 -2.54 -23.79 6.25
N HIS A 107 -2.34 -22.61 5.66
CA HIS A 107 -1.13 -21.79 5.76
C HIS A 107 -1.45 -20.37 6.27
N CYS A 108 -2.63 -20.18 6.84
CA CYS A 108 -3.07 -18.90 7.39
C CYS A 108 -2.49 -18.70 8.81
N SER A 109 -2.51 -17.47 9.29
CA SER A 109 -1.95 -17.10 10.59
C SER A 109 -2.88 -16.18 11.37
N THR A 110 -2.48 -15.84 12.59
CA THR A 110 -3.14 -14.87 13.45
C THR A 110 -2.16 -13.80 13.88
N ALA A 111 -2.68 -12.61 14.19
CA ALA A 111 -1.91 -11.54 14.79
C ALA A 111 -2.68 -10.93 15.96
N ALA A 112 -1.98 -10.54 17.02
CA ALA A 112 -2.56 -9.75 18.09
C ALA A 112 -3.17 -8.46 17.52
N TYR A 113 -4.33 -8.08 18.03
CA TYR A 113 -4.99 -6.85 17.65
C TYR A 113 -5.21 -6.00 18.89
N VAL A 114 -4.73 -4.76 18.83
CA VAL A 114 -5.11 -3.73 19.78
C VAL A 114 -5.62 -2.54 18.99
N ASP A 115 -6.68 -1.92 19.49
CA ASP A 115 -7.06 -0.62 18.97
C ASP A 115 -5.91 0.35 19.26
N ARG A 116 -5.36 0.97 18.22
CA ARG A 116 -4.27 1.94 18.38
C ARG A 116 -4.67 3.10 19.29
N ASN A 117 -5.98 3.38 19.37
CA ASN A 117 -6.52 4.42 20.23
C ASN A 117 -6.69 3.98 21.69
N SER A 118 -6.44 2.71 22.06
CA SER A 118 -6.61 2.22 23.43
C SER A 118 -5.31 2.10 24.24
N ILE A 119 -4.14 2.24 23.60
CA ILE A 119 -2.83 2.13 24.27
C ILE A 119 -2.18 3.51 24.34
N ASP A 120 -1.83 4.00 25.53
CA ASP A 120 -1.35 5.39 25.72
C ASP A 120 -0.05 5.73 24.97
N TRP A 121 0.91 4.82 24.84
CA TRP A 121 2.12 5.08 24.03
C TRP A 121 1.87 5.02 22.52
N LEU A 122 0.85 4.27 22.07
CA LEU A 122 0.34 4.33 20.68
C LEU A 122 -0.58 5.53 20.48
N LYS A 123 -1.25 6.01 21.54
CA LYS A 123 -1.94 7.29 21.54
C LYS A 123 -0.91 8.39 21.41
N GLU A 124 0.20 8.38 22.14
CA GLU A 124 1.30 9.35 21.98
C GLU A 124 1.97 9.21 20.61
N GLU A 125 2.12 8.01 20.04
CA GLU A 125 2.53 7.85 18.65
C GLU A 125 1.46 8.40 17.68
N ASN A 126 0.16 8.25 17.98
CA ASN A 126 -0.95 8.85 17.22
C ASN A 126 -1.14 10.34 17.48
N THR A 127 -0.72 10.87 18.63
CA THR A 127 -0.85 12.26 19.07
C THR A 127 0.39 13.02 18.61
N ALA A 128 1.56 12.38 18.53
CA ALA A 128 2.75 12.85 17.86
C ALA A 128 2.67 12.68 16.33
N ARG A 129 1.96 11.65 15.82
CA ARG A 129 1.54 11.58 14.40
C ARG A 129 0.43 12.57 14.07
N SER A 130 -0.44 12.92 15.02
CA SER A 130 -1.46 13.96 14.89
C SER A 130 -0.90 15.37 15.10
N ASN A 131 0.20 15.53 15.84
CA ASN A 131 0.81 16.83 16.15
C ASN A 131 2.12 17.08 15.40
N ASN A 132 2.32 16.42 14.25
CA ASN A 132 3.19 17.00 13.24
C ASN A 132 2.63 16.76 11.83
N LYS A 133 1.77 17.73 11.44
CA LYS A 133 1.26 18.05 10.10
C LYS A 133 0.01 17.27 9.68
N ASN A 134 -1.16 17.71 10.14
CA ASN A 134 -2.30 17.70 9.23
C ASN A 134 -1.86 18.44 7.97
N VAL A 135 -2.03 17.84 6.80
CA VAL A 135 -1.88 18.59 5.55
C VAL A 135 -2.97 19.65 5.58
N GLU A 136 -2.58 20.90 5.84
CA GLU A 136 -3.53 22.00 5.88
C GLU A 136 -3.82 22.40 4.44
N LEU A 137 -5.01 22.01 3.97
CA LEU A 137 -5.51 22.47 2.69
C LEU A 137 -5.73 24.00 2.73
N PRO A 138 -5.54 24.71 1.61
CA PRO A 138 -5.79 26.15 1.53
C PRO A 138 -7.17 26.52 2.05
N GLU A 139 -7.30 27.68 2.72
CA GLU A 139 -8.57 28.16 3.27
C GLU A 139 -9.62 28.32 2.15
N GLU A 140 -9.19 28.74 0.97
CA GLU A 140 -10.00 28.88 -0.23
C GLU A 140 -10.64 27.55 -0.62
N LEU A 141 -9.89 26.45 -0.53
CA LEU A 141 -10.42 25.11 -0.80
C LEU A 141 -11.36 24.64 0.31
N ARG A 142 -11.01 24.89 1.57
CA ARG A 142 -11.81 24.50 2.73
C ARG A 142 -13.18 25.18 2.71
N SER A 143 -13.23 26.46 2.36
CA SER A 143 -14.44 27.27 2.29
C SER A 143 -15.22 27.17 0.97
N ALA A 144 -14.66 26.53 -0.07
CA ALA A 144 -15.32 26.44 -1.38
C ALA A 144 -16.59 25.56 -1.36
N ASN A 145 -17.68 26.08 -1.92
CA ASN A 145 -18.93 25.32 -2.09
C ASN A 145 -19.02 24.58 -3.43
N THR A 146 -18.09 24.84 -4.35
CA THR A 146 -18.03 24.25 -5.70
C THR A 146 -17.48 22.83 -5.73
N ILE A 147 -16.94 22.34 -4.61
CA ILE A 147 -16.32 21.03 -4.47
C ILE A 147 -16.88 20.33 -3.23
N SER A 148 -17.27 19.06 -3.37
CA SER A 148 -17.93 18.34 -2.28
C SER A 148 -16.97 18.07 -1.10
N GLU A 149 -17.51 18.04 0.13
CA GLU A 149 -16.74 17.68 1.33
C GLU A 149 -16.06 16.31 1.21
N SER A 150 -16.68 15.38 0.49
CA SER A 150 -16.10 14.06 0.22
C SER A 150 -14.80 14.15 -0.61
N ILE A 151 -14.76 15.04 -1.61
CA ILE A 151 -13.55 15.25 -2.41
C ILE A 151 -12.51 16.02 -1.61
N LYS A 152 -12.88 17.09 -0.89
CA LYS A 152 -11.94 17.82 -0.02
C LYS A 152 -11.25 16.89 0.98
N LYS A 153 -12.03 16.01 1.61
CA LYS A 153 -11.50 14.99 2.52
C LYS A 153 -10.57 14.03 1.77
N GLY A 154 -10.99 13.51 0.61
CA GLY A 154 -10.15 12.60 -0.16
C GLY A 154 -8.83 13.23 -0.62
N ILE A 155 -8.80 14.52 -0.99
CA ILE A 155 -7.55 15.22 -1.33
C ILE A 155 -6.60 15.22 -0.13
N ARG A 156 -7.13 15.58 1.05
CA ARG A 156 -6.35 15.56 2.30
C ARG A 156 -5.80 14.17 2.59
N ASP A 157 -6.68 13.16 2.58
CA ASP A 157 -6.33 11.77 2.89
C ASP A 157 -5.28 11.22 1.90
N ALA A 158 -5.37 11.59 0.61
CA ALA A 158 -4.42 11.19 -0.42
C ALA A 158 -3.04 11.81 -0.21
N ILE A 159 -2.96 13.12 0.09
CA ILE A 159 -1.68 13.79 0.34
C ILE A 159 -1.03 13.24 1.62
N GLU A 160 -1.80 13.07 2.70
CA GLU A 160 -1.32 12.46 3.95
C GLU A 160 -0.85 11.01 3.73
N GLY A 161 -1.59 10.25 2.93
CA GLY A 161 -1.23 8.89 2.54
C GLY A 161 0.09 8.84 1.78
N ILE A 162 0.30 9.76 0.84
CA ILE A 162 1.54 9.87 0.06
C ILE A 162 2.71 10.27 0.96
N GLU A 163 2.56 11.29 1.81
CA GLU A 163 3.61 11.70 2.76
C GLU A 163 4.02 10.53 3.66
N LYS A 164 3.05 9.74 4.11
CA LYS A 164 3.29 8.58 4.98
C LYS A 164 3.96 7.40 4.26
N ILE A 165 3.54 7.08 3.04
CA ILE A 165 4.05 5.92 2.29
C ILE A 165 5.43 6.23 1.71
N TYR A 166 5.59 7.44 1.17
CA TYR A 166 6.75 7.81 0.36
C TYR A 166 7.71 8.79 1.04
N GLY A 167 7.36 9.27 2.23
CA GLY A 167 8.20 10.18 3.01
C GLY A 167 8.38 11.55 2.35
N TYR A 168 7.42 11.99 1.54
CA TYR A 168 7.50 13.27 0.83
C TYR A 168 6.35 14.21 1.13
N ARG A 169 6.71 15.40 1.58
CA ARG A 169 5.78 16.49 1.85
C ARG A 169 5.76 17.45 0.67
N ILE A 170 4.57 17.69 0.13
CA ILE A 170 4.35 18.72 -0.89
C ILE A 170 4.68 20.09 -0.28
N PRO A 171 5.56 20.90 -0.91
CA PRO A 171 6.03 22.15 -0.33
C PRO A 171 4.95 23.22 -0.24
N GLU A 172 4.07 23.30 -1.24
CA GLU A 172 3.03 24.31 -1.35
C GLU A 172 1.83 23.73 -2.13
N ILE A 173 0.62 24.08 -1.69
CA ILE A 173 -0.65 23.68 -2.30
C ILE A 173 -1.45 24.97 -2.50
N GLU A 174 -2.08 25.12 -3.66
CA GLU A 174 -2.98 26.23 -3.96
C GLU A 174 -4.31 25.73 -4.51
N TYR A 175 -5.37 26.51 -4.31
CA TYR A 175 -6.66 26.31 -4.96
C TYR A 175 -6.95 27.54 -5.84
N ALA A 176 -6.58 27.45 -7.11
CA ALA A 176 -6.57 28.57 -8.03
C ALA A 176 -6.93 28.12 -9.46
N PRO A 177 -7.43 29.02 -10.33
CA PRO A 177 -7.78 28.67 -11.70
C PRO A 177 -6.54 28.29 -12.52
N PHE A 178 -6.61 27.16 -13.23
CA PHE A 178 -5.58 26.74 -14.18
C PHE A 178 -6.20 26.59 -15.58
N ALA A 179 -6.09 27.67 -16.37
CA ALA A 179 -6.75 27.77 -17.67
C ALA A 179 -6.03 26.99 -18.80
N GLU A 180 -4.73 26.72 -18.64
CA GLU A 180 -3.94 25.97 -19.63
C GLU A 180 -4.47 24.55 -19.82
N ASN A 181 -5.01 23.95 -18.75
CA ASN A 181 -5.70 22.67 -18.82
C ASN A 181 -6.86 22.60 -17.82
N ILE A 182 -8.03 23.12 -18.23
CA ILE A 182 -9.26 23.09 -17.43
C ILE A 182 -9.73 21.67 -17.06
N LYS A 183 -9.25 20.64 -17.77
CA LYS A 183 -9.62 19.24 -17.53
C LYS A 183 -8.66 18.54 -16.56
N ALA A 184 -7.59 19.19 -16.13
CA ALA A 184 -6.69 18.68 -15.12
C ALA A 184 -7.18 19.12 -13.72
N PRO A 185 -7.55 18.18 -12.83
CA PRO A 185 -7.97 18.52 -11.47
C PRO A 185 -6.78 18.92 -10.58
N PHE A 186 -5.61 18.31 -10.82
CA PHE A 186 -4.37 18.55 -10.09
C PHE A 186 -3.26 18.84 -11.10
N THR A 187 -2.32 19.72 -10.75
CA THR A 187 -1.17 20.02 -11.62
C THR A 187 0.03 20.46 -10.79
N PHE A 188 1.19 19.86 -11.05
CA PHE A 188 2.48 20.37 -10.60
C PHE A 188 2.83 21.66 -11.36
N ILE A 189 3.00 22.76 -10.63
CA ILE A 189 3.36 24.06 -11.19
C ILE A 189 4.74 24.48 -10.67
N PRO A 190 5.80 24.43 -11.51
CA PRO A 190 7.10 25.02 -11.18
C PRO A 190 7.03 26.54 -11.38
N TYR A 191 7.65 27.31 -10.49
CA TYR A 191 7.71 28.77 -10.61
C TYR A 191 9.03 29.35 -10.07
N GLN A 192 9.37 30.54 -10.56
CA GLN A 192 10.55 31.28 -10.12
C GLN A 192 10.18 32.31 -9.04
N GLN A 193 10.90 32.29 -7.92
CA GLN A 193 10.79 33.32 -6.87
C GLN A 193 12.20 33.81 -6.51
N ASN A 194 12.49 35.08 -6.79
CA ASN A 194 13.81 35.68 -6.55
C ASN A 194 14.99 34.88 -7.16
N GLY A 195 14.79 34.29 -8.34
CA GLY A 195 15.80 33.44 -9.01
C GLY A 195 15.87 31.99 -8.51
N MET A 196 15.20 31.68 -7.39
CA MET A 196 15.11 30.33 -6.86
C MET A 196 13.97 29.55 -7.53
N TYR A 197 14.18 28.24 -7.66
CA TYR A 197 13.14 27.30 -8.05
C TYR A 197 12.20 27.05 -6.86
N ARG A 198 10.91 27.08 -7.14
CA ARG A 198 9.83 26.65 -6.26
C ARG A 198 8.84 25.85 -7.08
N ALA A 199 7.99 25.09 -6.40
CA ALA A 199 6.89 24.39 -7.05
C ALA A 199 5.72 24.30 -6.08
N LYS A 200 4.52 24.18 -6.65
CA LYS A 200 3.28 24.05 -5.91
C LYS A 200 2.31 23.12 -6.62
N LEU A 201 1.42 22.51 -5.83
CA LEU A 201 0.36 21.66 -6.34
C LEU A 201 -0.86 22.55 -6.53
N ASN A 202 -1.25 22.76 -7.78
CA ASN A 202 -2.49 23.44 -8.08
C ASN A 202 -3.66 22.45 -8.01
N ILE A 203 -4.70 22.83 -7.28
CA ILE A 203 -6.02 22.22 -7.33
C ILE A 203 -6.91 23.17 -8.14
N ASN A 204 -7.33 22.72 -9.32
CA ASN A 204 -7.86 23.62 -10.33
C ASN A 204 -9.30 24.05 -10.04
N THR A 205 -9.53 25.35 -9.82
CA THR A 205 -10.90 25.87 -9.56
C THR A 205 -11.83 25.80 -10.78
N LEU A 206 -11.25 25.71 -11.99
CA LEU A 206 -12.01 25.62 -13.26
C LEU A 206 -12.39 24.19 -13.61
N PHE A 207 -11.89 23.20 -12.86
CA PHE A 207 -12.27 21.80 -13.06
C PHE A 207 -13.72 21.57 -12.59
N ASP A 208 -14.42 20.69 -13.29
CA ASP A 208 -15.78 20.31 -12.95
C ASP A 208 -15.79 19.32 -11.76
N TRP A 209 -15.95 19.90 -10.56
CA TRP A 209 -15.98 19.23 -9.27
C TRP A 209 -17.40 18.83 -8.82
N ASP A 210 -18.43 19.00 -9.66
CA ASP A 210 -19.85 18.76 -9.34
C ASP A 210 -20.20 17.27 -9.25
N GLU A 211 -19.47 16.54 -8.41
CA GLU A 211 -19.65 15.12 -8.16
C GLU A 211 -19.11 14.70 -6.78
N THR A 212 -19.44 13.47 -6.37
CA THR A 212 -18.88 12.85 -5.17
C THR A 212 -17.51 12.25 -5.46
N LEU A 213 -16.73 11.98 -4.41
CA LEU A 213 -15.46 11.29 -4.53
C LEU A 213 -15.59 9.91 -5.22
N GLU A 214 -16.67 9.19 -4.94
CA GLU A 214 -16.95 7.87 -5.55
C GLU A 214 -17.11 8.00 -7.07
N LEU A 215 -17.97 8.91 -7.53
CA LEU A 215 -18.21 9.17 -8.95
C LEU A 215 -16.95 9.69 -9.65
N PHE A 216 -16.16 10.54 -8.98
CA PHE A 216 -14.89 11.02 -9.51
C PHE A 216 -13.91 9.87 -9.77
N ASN A 217 -13.76 8.98 -8.79
CA ASN A 217 -12.90 7.82 -8.93
C ASN A 217 -13.42 6.82 -9.98
N GLU A 218 -14.73 6.59 -10.04
CA GLU A 218 -15.34 5.76 -11.08
C GLU A 218 -15.08 6.33 -12.48
N ARG A 219 -15.17 7.65 -12.64
CA ARG A 219 -14.89 8.34 -13.90
C ARG A 219 -13.44 8.16 -14.31
N ILE A 220 -12.48 8.38 -13.39
CA ILE A 220 -11.05 8.16 -13.64
C ILE A 220 -10.81 6.70 -14.05
N TYR A 221 -11.34 5.75 -13.27
CA TYR A 221 -11.13 4.33 -13.53
C TYR A 221 -11.70 3.91 -14.89
N ASN A 222 -12.97 4.23 -15.16
CA ASN A 222 -13.66 3.74 -16.35
C ASN A 222 -13.26 4.49 -17.63
N LYS A 223 -13.10 5.81 -17.57
CA LYS A 223 -12.79 6.61 -18.76
C LYS A 223 -11.30 6.68 -19.05
N ASN A 224 -10.44 6.65 -18.03
CA ASN A 224 -9.01 6.86 -18.22
C ASN A 224 -8.19 5.58 -18.05
N TYR A 225 -8.28 4.91 -16.89
CA TYR A 225 -7.45 3.74 -16.61
C TYR A 225 -7.79 2.54 -17.50
N LYS A 226 -9.07 2.15 -17.51
CA LYS A 226 -9.54 0.96 -18.24
C LYS A 226 -9.37 1.07 -19.75
N THR A 227 -9.35 2.29 -20.28
CA THR A 227 -9.14 2.60 -21.71
C THR A 227 -7.66 2.81 -22.06
N GLY A 228 -6.75 2.74 -21.08
CA GLY A 228 -5.32 2.94 -21.25
C GLY A 228 -4.89 4.39 -21.49
N ILE A 229 -5.76 5.37 -21.22
CA ILE A 229 -5.42 6.79 -21.37
C ILE A 229 -4.42 7.23 -20.31
N LEU A 230 -4.63 6.83 -19.04
CA LEU A 230 -3.76 7.12 -17.90
C LEU A 230 -3.37 5.84 -17.16
N ALA A 231 -2.26 5.88 -16.44
CA ALA A 231 -1.90 4.86 -15.46
C ALA A 231 -2.72 4.95 -14.16
N SER A 232 -3.31 6.12 -13.89
CA SER A 232 -4.06 6.45 -12.68
C SER A 232 -5.47 5.86 -12.64
N ARG A 233 -5.82 5.16 -11.55
CA ARG A 233 -7.12 4.51 -11.31
C ARG A 233 -8.09 5.39 -10.54
N ASN A 234 -7.58 6.31 -9.73
CA ASN A 234 -8.34 7.12 -8.79
C ASN A 234 -7.60 8.43 -8.48
N MET A 235 -8.18 9.26 -7.62
CA MET A 235 -7.59 10.53 -7.19
C MET A 235 -6.21 10.40 -6.54
N ASP A 236 -6.01 9.40 -5.68
CA ASP A 236 -4.71 9.16 -5.03
C ASP A 236 -3.60 8.94 -6.06
N ASP A 237 -3.90 8.23 -7.14
CA ASP A 237 -2.97 8.00 -8.24
C ASP A 237 -2.69 9.29 -9.03
N LEU A 238 -3.68 10.15 -9.23
CA LEU A 238 -3.48 11.46 -9.87
C LEU A 238 -2.58 12.36 -9.00
N ILE A 239 -2.79 12.40 -7.69
CA ILE A 239 -1.93 13.21 -6.81
C ILE A 239 -0.53 12.61 -6.72
N LEU A 240 -0.39 11.27 -6.71
CA LEU A 240 0.92 10.61 -6.74
C LEU A 240 1.67 10.92 -8.05
N HIS A 241 0.97 10.97 -9.18
CA HIS A 241 1.54 11.40 -10.45
C HIS A 241 2.17 12.79 -10.30
N GLU A 242 1.43 13.78 -9.80
CA GLU A 242 1.97 15.13 -9.61
C GLU A 242 3.15 15.16 -8.63
N VAL A 243 3.07 14.39 -7.54
CA VAL A 243 4.13 14.24 -6.56
C VAL A 243 5.43 13.67 -7.17
N ALA A 244 5.33 12.81 -8.19
CA ALA A 244 6.49 12.31 -8.90
C ALA A 244 7.27 13.45 -9.59
N HIS A 245 6.57 14.45 -10.14
CA HIS A 245 7.21 15.64 -10.73
C HIS A 245 7.98 16.43 -9.68
N PHE A 246 7.36 16.68 -8.51
CA PHE A 246 8.05 17.33 -7.40
C PHE A 246 9.34 16.64 -7.00
N LYS A 247 9.30 15.30 -6.90
CA LYS A 247 10.48 14.51 -6.55
C LYS A 247 11.55 14.54 -7.63
N THR A 248 11.14 14.43 -8.88
CA THR A 248 12.04 14.52 -10.04
C THR A 248 12.92 15.77 -10.00
N PHE A 249 12.34 16.90 -9.57
CA PHE A 249 13.02 18.19 -9.50
C PHE A 249 13.43 18.64 -8.09
N GLU A 250 13.33 17.77 -7.07
CA GLU A 250 13.58 18.12 -5.66
C GLU A 250 15.00 18.66 -5.41
N SER A 251 15.98 18.21 -6.21
CA SER A 251 17.37 18.64 -6.07
C SER A 251 17.65 20.04 -6.60
N CYS A 252 16.76 20.63 -7.38
CA CYS A 252 16.95 21.94 -8.00
C CYS A 252 16.80 23.06 -6.97
N LYS A 253 17.78 23.97 -6.89
CA LYS A 253 17.73 25.15 -6.00
C LYS A 253 17.39 26.41 -6.77
N THR A 254 17.96 26.57 -7.97
CA THR A 254 17.76 27.74 -8.82
C THR A 254 16.82 27.43 -9.99
N TRP A 255 16.20 28.48 -10.53
CA TRP A 255 15.35 28.32 -11.71
C TRP A 255 16.13 27.84 -12.94
N GLN A 256 17.39 28.26 -13.09
CA GLN A 256 18.25 27.82 -14.17
C GLN A 256 18.59 26.31 -14.07
N GLU A 257 18.87 25.82 -12.86
CA GLU A 257 19.05 24.38 -12.61
C GLU A 257 17.80 23.59 -12.96
N PHE A 258 16.61 24.08 -12.58
CA PHE A 258 15.34 23.47 -12.96
C PHE A 258 15.18 23.39 -14.48
N LEU A 259 15.36 24.50 -15.20
CA LEU A 259 15.24 24.53 -16.66
C LEU A 259 16.26 23.62 -17.36
N GLN A 260 17.47 23.50 -16.83
CA GLN A 260 18.47 22.59 -17.37
C GLN A 260 18.08 21.12 -17.15
N LYS A 261 17.65 20.79 -15.93
CA LYS A 261 17.25 19.43 -15.56
C LYS A 261 15.99 19.00 -16.27
N GLU A 262 15.03 19.90 -16.43
CA GLU A 262 13.80 19.67 -17.20
C GLU A 262 14.13 19.29 -18.64
N ARG A 263 15.00 20.05 -19.32
CA ARG A 263 15.46 19.72 -20.69
C ARG A 263 16.19 18.38 -20.77
N GLU A 264 17.02 18.07 -19.78
CA GLU A 264 17.72 16.78 -19.72
C GLU A 264 16.72 15.62 -19.61
N ILE A 265 15.81 15.71 -18.64
CA ILE A 265 14.84 14.66 -18.32
C ILE A 265 13.85 14.49 -19.45
N ARG A 266 13.40 15.57 -20.10
CA ARG A 266 12.52 15.51 -21.27
C ARG A 266 13.05 14.56 -22.34
N ASN A 267 14.37 14.54 -22.56
CA ASN A 267 15.03 13.66 -23.54
C ASN A 267 15.15 12.20 -23.11
N ARG A 268 14.86 11.86 -21.84
CA ARG A 268 14.83 10.48 -21.32
C ARG A 268 13.44 9.84 -21.45
N TYR A 269 12.63 10.34 -22.39
CA TYR A 269 11.30 9.87 -22.70
C TYR A 269 11.28 8.40 -23.15
N ILE A 270 10.38 7.61 -22.55
CA ILE A 270 10.10 6.23 -22.95
C ILE A 270 8.57 6.08 -23.13
N PRO A 271 8.07 5.73 -24.34
CA PRO A 271 6.64 5.57 -24.60
C PRO A 271 6.07 4.28 -24.02
N GLY A 272 4.74 4.18 -24.03
CA GLY A 272 4.03 2.90 -23.88
C GLY A 272 3.47 2.60 -22.50
N ILE A 273 3.60 3.50 -21.53
CA ILE A 273 2.99 3.34 -20.19
C ILE A 273 1.49 3.60 -20.25
N SER A 274 1.11 4.68 -20.93
CA SER A 274 -0.28 5.09 -21.17
C SER A 274 -0.34 5.91 -22.46
N ARG A 275 -1.55 6.16 -22.99
CA ARG A 275 -1.69 7.06 -24.16
C ARG A 275 -1.25 8.47 -23.82
N TYR A 276 -1.50 8.94 -22.59
CA TYR A 276 -1.08 10.26 -22.14
C TYR A 276 0.46 10.40 -22.16
N ASN A 277 1.18 9.49 -21.51
CA ASN A 277 2.64 9.44 -21.58
C ASN A 277 3.13 9.34 -23.04
N THR A 278 2.50 8.49 -23.85
CA THR A 278 2.93 8.29 -25.25
C THR A 278 2.80 9.56 -26.11
N LEU A 279 1.86 10.44 -25.77
CA LEU A 279 1.60 11.68 -26.49
C LEU A 279 2.33 12.89 -25.91
N SER A 280 2.91 12.80 -24.71
CA SER A 280 3.62 13.91 -24.09
C SER A 280 5.02 14.13 -24.65
N TYR A 281 5.67 13.07 -25.14
CA TYR A 281 7.09 13.09 -25.55
C TYR A 281 8.02 13.64 -24.45
N ASP A 282 7.68 13.34 -23.19
CA ASP A 282 8.34 13.90 -22.01
C ASP A 282 8.79 12.79 -21.04
N GLY A 283 10.08 12.80 -20.70
CA GLY A 283 10.64 11.89 -19.70
C GLY A 283 10.16 12.14 -18.27
N ALA A 284 9.74 13.36 -17.90
CA ALA A 284 9.12 13.61 -16.61
C ALA A 284 7.78 12.86 -16.51
N GLU A 285 7.01 12.86 -17.60
CA GLU A 285 5.77 12.09 -17.70
C GLU A 285 6.00 10.58 -17.76
N THR A 286 7.14 10.15 -18.31
CA THR A 286 7.58 8.75 -18.26
C THR A 286 7.78 8.29 -16.81
N ILE A 287 8.44 9.12 -16.01
CA ILE A 287 8.70 8.84 -14.59
C ILE A 287 7.38 8.82 -13.81
N ALA A 288 6.54 9.85 -13.98
CA ALA A 288 5.30 10.00 -13.22
C ALA A 288 4.28 8.90 -13.53
N GLU A 289 3.96 8.66 -14.80
CA GLU A 289 3.04 7.57 -15.18
C GLU A 289 3.62 6.19 -14.85
N GLY A 290 4.95 6.04 -14.97
CA GLY A 290 5.65 4.79 -14.64
C GLY A 290 5.54 4.43 -13.17
N LEU A 291 5.74 5.42 -12.28
CA LEU A 291 5.59 5.24 -10.84
C LEU A 291 4.17 4.79 -10.48
N VAL A 292 3.16 5.47 -11.03
CA VAL A 292 1.76 5.11 -10.81
C VAL A 292 1.44 3.72 -11.37
N ALA A 293 1.96 3.37 -12.54
CA ALA A 293 1.77 2.05 -13.13
C ALA A 293 2.34 0.94 -12.22
N ILE A 294 3.55 1.13 -11.67
CA ILE A 294 4.17 0.20 -10.72
C ILE A 294 3.35 0.08 -9.43
N LYS A 295 2.92 1.21 -8.84
CA LYS A 295 2.01 1.22 -7.68
C LYS A 295 0.74 0.41 -7.95
N ASN A 296 0.26 0.46 -9.18
CA ASN A 296 -0.92 -0.26 -9.65
C ASN A 296 -0.64 -1.69 -10.12
N ASN A 297 0.53 -2.25 -9.81
CA ASN A 297 0.98 -3.61 -10.16
C ASN A 297 1.00 -3.89 -11.68
N ARG A 298 1.17 -2.86 -12.51
CA ARG A 298 1.45 -3.04 -13.94
C ARG A 298 2.94 -3.23 -14.13
N ASP A 299 3.31 -4.16 -15.00
CA ASP A 299 4.71 -4.27 -15.41
C ASP A 299 5.06 -3.13 -16.37
N VAL A 300 6.25 -2.58 -16.18
CA VAL A 300 6.81 -1.51 -17.01
C VAL A 300 8.25 -1.89 -17.36
N LEU A 301 8.77 -1.31 -18.45
CA LEU A 301 10.13 -1.56 -18.92
C LEU A 301 11.16 -1.31 -17.82
N GLN A 302 12.25 -2.06 -17.85
CA GLN A 302 13.29 -2.00 -16.81
C GLN A 302 13.95 -0.62 -16.76
N GLU A 303 14.12 0.02 -17.92
CA GLU A 303 14.65 1.37 -18.09
C GLU A 303 13.78 2.41 -17.38
N ILE A 304 12.45 2.23 -17.36
CA ILE A 304 11.53 3.12 -16.64
C ILE A 304 11.71 2.96 -15.11
N LYS A 305 11.86 1.71 -14.63
CA LYS A 305 12.14 1.42 -13.21
C LYS A 305 13.45 2.08 -12.76
N GLU A 306 14.46 2.07 -13.63
CA GLU A 306 15.75 2.73 -13.39
C GLU A 306 15.61 4.25 -13.32
N LEU A 307 14.87 4.88 -14.23
CA LEU A 307 14.57 6.31 -14.18
C LEU A 307 13.86 6.71 -12.88
N ILE A 308 12.85 5.94 -12.46
CA ILE A 308 12.13 6.21 -11.20
C ILE A 308 13.09 6.10 -10.01
N LYS A 309 13.92 5.06 -9.96
CA LYS A 309 14.92 4.89 -8.90
C LYS A 309 15.93 6.02 -8.88
N GLU A 310 16.33 6.53 -10.04
CA GLU A 310 17.31 7.60 -10.18
C GLU A 310 16.77 8.95 -9.69
N TYR A 311 15.57 9.34 -10.14
CA TYR A 311 15.03 10.68 -9.93
C TYR A 311 14.06 10.77 -8.75
N VAL A 312 13.27 9.74 -8.48
CA VAL A 312 12.26 9.72 -7.40
C VAL A 312 12.79 9.00 -6.16
N LYS A 313 13.62 7.96 -6.35
CA LYS A 313 14.24 7.14 -5.29
C LYS A 313 13.24 6.35 -4.44
N TRP A 314 12.14 5.91 -5.06
CA TRP A 314 11.14 5.01 -4.48
C TRP A 314 11.15 3.65 -5.17
#